data_AF-A0A8S2F2V9-F1
#
_entry.id   AF-A0A8S2F2V9-F1
#
_cell.length_a   1.000
_cell.length_b   1.000
_cell.length_c   1.000
_cell.angle_alpha   90.00
_cell.angle_beta   90.00
_cell.angle_gamma   90.00
#
_symmetry.space_group_name_H-M   'P 1'
#
loop_
_entity.id
_entity.type
_entity.pdbx_description
1 polymer ?
#
loop_
_entity_poly.entity_id
_entity_poly.type
_entity_poly.pdbx_seq_one_letter_code
_entity_poly.pdbx_strand_id
1 'polypeptide(L)'
;VAYQCALSWFEKALQCIQPDNIYRAIIYFHIGTAYSSKYEDNTALDYYNKALNYEQEINSFDLASLYEAFSSVCCHMGNLDDALDYLNRALDIHGSNPSNQYAHAQTYISMALMYEAKLDQNKALQSYQCVLNILLERVPKNHPRLALMYAKVGEIHSKCGSVSYGLLSKSAKHQENNLA
;
A
#
# COMPACT_ATOMS: atom_id res chain seq x y z
N VAL A 1 -27.62 1.62 3.78
CA VAL A 1 -28.16 0.54 4.65
C VAL A 1 -27.04 -0.28 5.29
N ALA A 2 -26.27 -1.10 4.57
CA ALA A 2 -25.23 -1.96 5.17
C ALA A 2 -24.17 -1.21 6.01
N TYR A 3 -23.73 -0.04 5.55
CA TYR A 3 -22.75 0.80 6.25
C TYR A 3 -23.24 1.31 7.62
N GLN A 4 -24.45 1.89 7.67
CA GLN A 4 -25.06 2.35 8.92
C GLN A 4 -25.32 1.17 9.88
N CYS A 5 -25.67 0.00 9.34
CA CYS A 5 -25.77 -1.21 10.15
C CYS A 5 -24.41 -1.57 10.77
N ALA A 6 -23.32 -1.57 9.99
CA ALA A 6 -21.97 -1.85 10.52
C ALA A 6 -21.58 -0.89 11.66
N LEU A 7 -21.74 0.42 11.44
CA LEU A 7 -21.48 1.42 12.48
C LEU A 7 -22.30 1.20 13.75
N SER A 8 -23.60 0.90 13.61
CA SER A 8 -24.47 0.63 14.77
C SER A 8 -24.02 -0.59 15.58
N TRP A 9 -23.43 -1.60 14.93
CA TRP A 9 -22.89 -2.77 15.61
C TRP A 9 -21.56 -2.45 16.31
N PHE A 10 -20.71 -1.63 15.70
CA PHE A 10 -19.47 -1.17 16.33
C PHE A 10 -19.73 -0.27 17.55
N GLU A 11 -20.72 0.62 17.48
CA GLU A 11 -21.16 1.43 18.62
C GLU A 11 -21.64 0.56 19.79
N LYS A 12 -22.46 -0.47 19.49
CA LYS A 12 -22.87 -1.46 20.50
C LYS A 12 -21.67 -2.19 21.11
N ALA A 13 -20.71 -2.59 20.28
CA ALA A 13 -19.49 -3.25 20.77
C ALA A 13 -18.69 -2.34 21.70
N LEU A 14 -18.54 -1.05 21.38
CA LEU A 14 -17.88 -0.05 22.23
C LEU A 14 -18.59 0.14 23.58
N GLN A 15 -19.93 0.08 23.60
CA GLN A 15 -20.72 0.18 24.83
C GLN A 15 -20.55 -1.05 25.74
N CYS A 16 -20.22 -2.21 25.18
CA CYS A 16 -20.02 -3.44 25.95
C CYS A 16 -18.63 -3.56 26.61
N ILE A 17 -17.69 -2.65 26.32
CA ILE A 17 -16.30 -2.76 26.79
C ILE A 17 -15.84 -1.54 27.60
N GLN A 18 -15.15 -1.79 28.72
CA GLN A 18 -14.60 -0.75 29.61
C GLN A 18 -13.48 0.06 28.94
N PRO A 19 -13.36 1.40 29.15
CA PRO A 19 -12.43 2.34 28.48
C PRO A 19 -11.04 1.83 28.10
N ASP A 20 -10.44 0.99 28.94
CA ASP A 20 -9.09 0.41 28.89
C ASP A 20 -9.01 -0.94 28.14
N ASN A 21 -10.13 -1.43 27.60
CA ASN A 21 -10.19 -2.74 26.97
C ASN A 21 -9.47 -2.79 25.61
N ILE A 22 -8.63 -3.81 25.44
CA ILE A 22 -7.78 -4.07 24.28
C ILE A 22 -8.55 -4.10 22.94
N TYR A 23 -9.81 -4.55 22.97
CA TYR A 23 -10.63 -4.68 21.76
C TYR A 23 -11.06 -3.32 21.20
N ARG A 24 -10.87 -2.20 21.93
CA ARG A 24 -11.16 -0.87 21.40
C ARG A 24 -10.34 -0.54 20.15
N ALA A 25 -9.05 -0.87 20.14
CA ALA A 25 -8.20 -0.62 18.99
C ALA A 25 -8.75 -1.30 17.73
N ILE A 26 -9.15 -2.57 17.88
CA ILE A 26 -9.75 -3.37 16.80
C ILE A 26 -11.08 -2.75 16.33
N ILE A 27 -11.95 -2.32 17.26
CA ILE A 27 -13.23 -1.72 16.89
C ILE A 27 -13.02 -0.38 16.17
N TYR A 28 -12.13 0.48 16.66
CA TYR A 28 -11.79 1.73 15.98
C TYR A 28 -11.19 1.51 14.60
N PHE A 29 -10.31 0.51 14.45
CA PHE A 29 -9.80 0.10 13.14
C PHE A 29 -10.95 -0.26 12.19
N HIS A 30 -11.89 -1.11 12.61
CA HIS A 30 -13.02 -1.49 11.75
C HIS A 30 -13.98 -0.34 11.44
N ILE A 31 -14.19 0.59 12.38
CA ILE A 31 -14.93 1.83 12.11
C ILE A 31 -14.20 2.66 11.05
N GLY A 32 -12.89 2.85 11.20
CA GLY A 32 -12.06 3.56 10.21
C GLY A 32 -12.13 2.92 8.82
N THR A 33 -12.07 1.59 8.73
CA THR A 33 -12.24 0.86 7.46
C THR A 33 -13.62 1.08 6.85
N ALA A 34 -14.67 1.14 7.68
CA ALA A 34 -16.01 1.45 7.19
C ALA A 34 -16.06 2.85 6.56
N TYR A 35 -15.49 3.87 7.21
CA TYR A 35 -15.41 5.24 6.67
C TYR A 35 -14.54 5.31 5.40
N SER A 36 -13.41 4.61 5.38
CA SER A 36 -12.53 4.53 4.21
C SER A 36 -13.25 3.95 2.99
N SER A 37 -14.09 2.91 3.18
CA SER A 37 -14.92 2.35 2.11
C SER A 37 -15.97 3.30 1.53
N LYS A 38 -16.21 4.42 2.21
CA LYS A 38 -17.10 5.51 1.79
C LYS A 38 -16.36 6.72 1.26
N TYR A 39 -15.03 6.64 1.11
CA TYR A 39 -14.19 7.77 0.75
C TYR A 39 -14.33 8.94 1.73
N GLU A 40 -14.74 8.65 2.98
CA GLU A 40 -14.75 9.61 4.09
C GLU A 40 -13.36 9.58 4.78
N ASP A 41 -12.33 9.93 4.01
CA ASP A 41 -10.93 9.66 4.33
C ASP A 41 -10.47 10.33 5.63
N ASN A 42 -10.84 11.59 5.86
CA ASN A 42 -10.49 12.29 7.10
C ASN A 42 -11.08 11.61 8.34
N THR A 43 -12.30 11.10 8.25
CA THR A 43 -12.94 10.39 9.36
C THR A 43 -12.32 9.01 9.55
N ALA A 44 -11.94 8.33 8.46
CA ALA A 44 -11.18 7.09 8.54
C ALA A 44 -9.85 7.29 9.29
N LEU A 45 -9.10 8.34 8.94
CA LEU A 45 -7.83 8.69 9.61
C LEU A 45 -8.02 9.01 11.09
N ASP A 46 -9.08 9.73 11.48
CA ASP A 46 -9.39 10.00 12.89
C ASP A 46 -9.58 8.69 13.68
N TYR A 47 -10.35 7.74 13.13
CA TYR A 47 -10.55 6.43 13.78
C TYR A 47 -9.31 5.55 13.78
N TYR A 48 -8.50 5.57 12.72
CA TYR A 48 -7.21 4.87 12.73
C TYR A 48 -6.23 5.47 13.74
N ASN A 49 -6.22 6.79 13.93
CA ASN A 49 -5.43 7.43 14.99
C ASN A 49 -5.92 7.04 16.39
N LYS A 50 -7.25 6.94 16.59
CA LYS A 50 -7.80 6.38 17.83
C LYS A 50 -7.33 4.94 18.05
N ALA A 51 -7.33 4.10 17.02
CA ALA A 51 -6.80 2.73 17.12
C ALA A 51 -5.31 2.70 17.49
N LEU A 52 -4.50 3.56 16.85
CA LEU A 52 -3.06 3.68 17.10
C LEU A 52 -2.75 4.08 18.54
N ASN A 53 -3.46 5.08 19.08
CA ASN A 53 -3.25 5.53 20.46
C ASN A 53 -3.53 4.44 21.49
N TYR A 54 -4.54 3.60 21.24
CA TYR A 54 -4.86 2.46 22.11
C TYR A 54 -3.83 1.32 22.01
N GLU A 55 -3.24 1.11 20.83
CA GLU A 55 -2.27 0.05 20.60
C GLU A 55 -0.95 0.32 21.35
N GLN A 56 -0.51 1.59 21.40
CA GLN A 56 0.68 2.02 22.13
C GLN A 56 0.62 1.72 23.64
N GLU A 57 -0.59 1.56 24.20
CA GLU A 57 -0.79 1.27 25.62
C GLU A 57 -0.79 -0.24 25.94
N ILE A 58 -1.19 -1.11 24.99
CA ILE A 58 -1.57 -2.50 25.29
C ILE A 58 -0.89 -3.54 24.36
N ASN A 59 -0.26 -3.11 23.26
CA ASN A 59 0.58 -3.92 22.37
C ASN A 59 -0.04 -5.28 21.98
N SER A 60 -1.30 -5.28 21.54
CA SER A 60 -2.10 -6.49 21.27
C SER A 60 -2.79 -6.49 19.90
N PHE A 61 -2.62 -5.42 19.14
CA PHE A 61 -3.27 -5.22 17.85
C PHE A 61 -2.27 -5.36 16.70
N ASP A 62 -2.76 -5.79 15.53
CA ASP A 62 -1.94 -5.88 14.33
C ASP A 62 -1.65 -4.48 13.78
N LEU A 63 -0.57 -3.90 14.29
CA LEU A 63 -0.11 -2.57 13.93
C LEU A 63 0.33 -2.48 12.45
N ALA A 64 0.76 -3.60 11.85
CA ALA A 64 1.10 -3.62 10.42
C ALA A 64 -0.15 -3.41 9.56
N SER A 65 -1.24 -4.14 9.86
CA SER A 65 -2.54 -3.94 9.20
C SER A 65 -3.06 -2.51 9.37
N LEU A 66 -2.82 -1.87 10.52
CA LEU A 66 -3.19 -0.48 10.74
C LEU A 66 -2.45 0.48 9.80
N TYR A 67 -1.13 0.31 9.67
CA TYR A 67 -0.34 1.15 8.78
C TYR A 67 -0.68 0.90 7.31
N GLU A 68 -0.98 -0.34 6.90
CA GLU A 68 -1.49 -0.61 5.55
C GLU A 68 -2.82 0.12 5.30
N ALA A 69 -3.69 0.19 6.29
CA ALA A 69 -4.95 0.93 6.18
C ALA A 69 -4.75 2.46 6.12
N PHE A 70 -3.82 3.01 6.90
CA PHE A 70 -3.38 4.41 6.75
C PHE A 70 -2.86 4.68 5.35
N SER A 71 -1.99 3.80 4.83
CA SER A 71 -1.43 3.93 3.49
C SER A 71 -2.51 3.96 2.41
N SER A 72 -3.49 3.07 2.50
CA SER A 72 -4.60 3.04 1.55
C SER A 72 -5.37 4.36 1.53
N VAL A 73 -5.63 4.96 2.68
CA VAL A 73 -6.34 6.25 2.77
C VAL A 73 -5.47 7.38 2.23
N CYS A 74 -4.19 7.45 2.60
CA CYS A 74 -3.25 8.43 2.05
C CYS A 74 -3.16 8.33 0.51
N CYS A 75 -3.15 7.11 -0.04
CA CYS A 75 -3.20 6.89 -1.49
C CYS A 75 -4.47 7.45 -2.11
N HIS A 76 -5.65 7.20 -1.51
CA HIS A 76 -6.92 7.74 -2.02
C HIS A 76 -6.91 9.27 -2.07
N MET A 77 -6.30 9.90 -1.07
CA MET A 77 -6.14 11.35 -1.00
C MET A 77 -5.05 11.91 -1.93
N GLY A 78 -4.28 11.05 -2.61
CA GLY A 78 -3.15 11.44 -3.46
C GLY A 78 -1.85 11.75 -2.69
N ASN A 79 -1.81 11.51 -1.39
CA ASN A 79 -0.65 11.71 -0.53
C ASN A 79 0.29 10.49 -0.61
N LEU A 80 0.92 10.33 -1.77
CA LEU A 80 1.72 9.13 -2.09
C LEU A 80 2.96 8.96 -1.20
N ASP A 81 3.57 10.06 -0.73
CA ASP A 81 4.73 9.99 0.17
C ASP A 81 4.35 9.47 1.56
N ASP A 82 3.26 9.98 2.14
CA ASP A 82 2.73 9.47 3.40
C ASP A 82 2.30 8.00 3.27
N ALA A 83 1.67 7.65 2.14
CA ALA A 83 1.29 6.28 1.86
C ALA A 83 2.50 5.32 1.85
N LEU A 84 3.61 5.74 1.24
CA LEU A 84 4.85 4.97 1.22
C LEU A 84 5.50 4.88 2.60
N ASP A 85 5.48 5.96 3.40
CA ASP A 85 5.99 5.95 4.78
C ASP A 85 5.26 4.89 5.62
N TYR A 86 3.93 4.87 5.58
CA TYR A 86 3.15 3.87 6.30
C TYR A 86 3.42 2.43 5.82
N LEU A 87 3.61 2.20 4.52
CA LEU A 87 3.98 0.86 4.02
C LEU A 87 5.36 0.42 4.52
N ASN A 88 6.33 1.34 4.62
CA ASN A 88 7.63 1.02 5.20
C ASN A 88 7.50 0.65 6.69
N ARG A 89 6.68 1.38 7.46
CA ARG A 89 6.42 1.05 8.87
C ARG A 89 5.74 -0.32 9.02
N ALA A 90 4.86 -0.70 8.10
CA ALA A 90 4.25 -2.04 8.08
C ALA A 90 5.31 -3.13 7.79
N LEU A 91 6.22 -2.89 6.84
CA LEU A 91 7.34 -3.80 6.57
C LEU A 91 8.27 -3.96 7.78
N ASP A 92 8.58 -2.88 8.48
CA ASP A 92 9.43 -2.91 9.67
C ASP A 92 8.85 -3.81 10.77
N ILE A 93 7.52 -3.79 10.94
CA ILE A 93 6.82 -4.67 11.90
C ILE A 93 6.87 -6.13 11.45
N HIS A 94 6.59 -6.39 10.17
CA HIS A 94 6.67 -7.75 9.64
C HIS A 94 8.10 -8.31 9.71
N GLY A 95 9.12 -7.44 9.69
CA GLY A 95 10.52 -7.78 9.86
C GLY A 95 11.01 -8.72 8.76
N SER A 96 11.97 -9.60 9.07
CA SER A 96 12.48 -10.59 8.11
C SER A 96 11.90 -12.00 8.31
N ASN A 97 10.77 -12.12 9.02
CA ASN A 97 10.20 -13.43 9.34
C ASN A 97 9.68 -14.13 8.07
N PRO A 98 10.12 -15.38 7.76
CA PRO A 98 9.62 -16.13 6.62
C PRO A 98 8.10 -16.34 6.61
N SER A 99 7.42 -16.34 7.77
CA SER A 99 5.96 -16.42 7.82
C SER A 99 5.28 -15.23 7.14
N ASN A 100 5.93 -14.07 7.13
CA ASN A 100 5.35 -12.81 6.71
C ASN A 100 5.57 -12.50 5.23
N GLN A 101 6.22 -13.38 4.46
CA GLN A 101 6.51 -13.08 3.05
C GLN A 101 5.23 -12.84 2.21
N TYR A 102 4.07 -13.42 2.58
CA TYR A 102 2.82 -13.08 1.89
C TYR A 102 2.43 -11.63 2.12
N ALA A 103 2.52 -11.16 3.37
CA ALA A 103 2.28 -9.75 3.72
C ALA A 103 3.30 -8.84 3.03
N HIS A 104 4.60 -9.16 3.08
CA HIS A 104 5.64 -8.43 2.33
C HIS A 104 5.31 -8.31 0.84
N ALA A 105 4.86 -9.40 0.20
CA ALA A 105 4.48 -9.35 -1.21
C ALA A 105 3.32 -8.39 -1.46
N GLN A 106 2.32 -8.33 -0.58
CA GLN A 106 1.23 -7.37 -0.68
C GLN A 106 1.72 -5.93 -0.48
N THR A 107 2.53 -5.69 0.55
CA THR A 107 3.09 -4.37 0.83
C THR A 107 3.96 -3.88 -0.34
N TYR A 108 4.82 -4.73 -0.91
CA TYR A 108 5.63 -4.39 -2.09
C TYR A 108 4.79 -4.14 -3.36
N ILE A 109 3.68 -4.85 -3.56
CA ILE A 109 2.76 -4.54 -4.67
C ILE A 109 2.18 -3.13 -4.48
N SER A 110 1.72 -2.78 -3.28
CA SER A 110 1.19 -1.44 -2.99
C SER A 110 2.25 -0.37 -3.22
N MET A 111 3.48 -0.56 -2.75
CA MET A 111 4.59 0.36 -2.99
C MET A 111 4.89 0.52 -4.49
N ALA A 112 4.89 -0.58 -5.25
CA ALA A 112 5.11 -0.53 -6.69
C ALA A 112 4.07 0.34 -7.40
N LEU A 113 2.79 0.18 -7.04
CA LEU A 113 1.70 1.00 -7.58
C LEU A 113 1.86 2.47 -7.19
N MET A 114 2.27 2.78 -5.96
CA MET A 114 2.55 4.16 -5.53
C MET A 114 3.70 4.76 -6.34
N TYR A 115 4.78 4.02 -6.55
CA TYR A 115 5.91 4.50 -7.36
C TYR A 115 5.55 4.65 -8.83
N GLU A 116 4.72 3.78 -9.41
CA GLU A 116 4.16 3.97 -10.75
C GLU A 116 3.35 5.27 -10.83
N ALA A 117 2.51 5.56 -9.84
CA ALA A 117 1.74 6.81 -9.77
C ALA A 117 2.64 8.04 -9.63
N LYS A 118 3.78 7.92 -8.95
CA LYS A 118 4.84 8.96 -8.87
C LYS A 118 5.73 9.02 -10.12
N LEU A 119 5.54 8.14 -11.11
CA LEU A 119 6.41 7.95 -12.27
C LEU A 119 7.87 7.56 -11.93
N ASP A 120 8.13 7.08 -10.71
CA ASP A 120 9.43 6.55 -10.30
C ASP A 120 9.56 5.09 -10.75
N GLN A 121 9.86 4.92 -12.04
CA GLN A 121 9.94 3.61 -12.69
C GLN A 121 11.00 2.70 -12.06
N ASN A 122 12.09 3.27 -11.53
CA ASN A 122 13.18 2.49 -10.93
C ASN A 122 12.73 1.84 -9.61
N LYS A 123 12.09 2.61 -8.73
CA LYS A 123 11.58 2.07 -7.47
C LYS A 123 10.39 1.15 -7.68
N ALA A 124 9.50 1.47 -8.63
CA ALA A 124 8.41 0.56 -9.02
C ALA A 124 8.95 -0.80 -9.49
N LEU A 125 9.98 -0.80 -10.34
CA LEU A 125 10.64 -2.02 -10.81
C LEU A 125 11.24 -2.82 -9.66
N GLN A 126 11.97 -2.15 -8.76
CA GLN A 126 12.56 -2.78 -7.59
C GLN A 126 11.50 -3.45 -6.71
N SER A 127 10.39 -2.77 -6.44
CA SER A 127 9.28 -3.33 -5.66
C SER A 127 8.64 -4.55 -6.34
N TYR A 128 8.39 -4.51 -7.66
CA TYR A 128 7.89 -5.68 -8.39
C TYR A 128 8.88 -6.86 -8.39
N GLN A 129 10.19 -6.59 -8.45
CA GLN A 129 11.22 -7.63 -8.34
C GLN A 129 11.24 -8.29 -6.96
N CYS A 130 11.04 -7.53 -5.88
CA CYS A 130 10.89 -8.10 -4.53
C CYS A 130 9.71 -9.09 -4.46
N VAL A 131 8.57 -8.75 -5.06
CA VAL A 131 7.39 -9.65 -5.13
C VAL A 131 7.72 -10.90 -5.95
N LEU A 132 8.39 -10.74 -7.09
CA LEU A 132 8.77 -11.85 -7.96
C LEU A 132 9.68 -12.86 -7.23
N ASN A 133 10.67 -12.36 -6.48
CA ASN A 133 11.56 -13.22 -5.69
C ASN A 133 10.79 -14.07 -4.67
N ILE A 134 9.83 -13.47 -3.96
CA ILE A 134 8.98 -14.20 -3.01
C ILE A 134 8.14 -15.27 -3.73
N LEU A 135 7.54 -14.94 -4.87
CA LEU A 135 6.68 -15.86 -5.61
C LEU A 135 7.48 -17.03 -6.21
N LEU A 136 8.68 -16.80 -6.74
CA LEU A 136 9.51 -17.82 -7.36
C LEU A 136 9.87 -18.97 -6.39
N GLU A 137 9.96 -18.68 -5.10
CA GLU A 137 10.25 -19.67 -4.06
C GLU A 137 9.00 -20.47 -3.62
N ARG A 138 7.79 -19.95 -3.90
CA ARG A 138 6.56 -20.41 -3.24
C ARG A 138 5.49 -20.98 -4.14
N VAL A 139 5.46 -20.56 -5.39
CA VAL A 139 4.43 -21.00 -6.33
C VAL A 139 5.02 -21.71 -7.53
N PRO A 140 4.28 -22.63 -8.16
CA PRO A 140 4.73 -23.29 -9.37
C PRO A 140 4.99 -22.29 -10.50
N LYS A 141 5.88 -22.62 -11.44
CA LYS A 141 6.27 -21.73 -12.54
C LYS A 141 5.11 -21.23 -13.42
N ASN A 142 4.00 -21.97 -13.48
CA ASN A 142 2.79 -21.62 -14.23
C ASN A 142 1.76 -20.82 -13.42
N HIS A 143 2.12 -20.36 -12.21
CA HIS A 143 1.19 -19.64 -11.36
C HIS A 143 0.83 -18.26 -11.95
N PRO A 144 -0.46 -17.88 -12.00
CA PRO A 144 -0.91 -16.66 -12.67
C PRO A 144 -0.31 -15.38 -12.09
N ARG A 145 0.00 -15.34 -10.78
CA ARG A 145 0.69 -14.18 -10.18
C ARG A 145 2.10 -13.96 -10.74
N LEU A 146 2.83 -15.01 -11.12
CA LEU A 146 4.15 -14.85 -11.76
C LEU A 146 3.99 -14.18 -13.13
N ALA A 147 3.01 -14.62 -13.92
CA ALA A 147 2.70 -14.02 -15.22
C ALA A 147 2.38 -12.52 -15.07
N LEU A 148 1.59 -12.14 -14.06
CA LEU A 148 1.29 -10.73 -13.77
C LEU A 148 2.55 -9.94 -13.42
N MET A 149 3.44 -10.47 -12.57
CA MET A 149 4.69 -9.77 -12.21
C MET A 149 5.63 -9.62 -13.41
N TYR A 150 5.77 -10.65 -14.25
CA TYR A 150 6.54 -10.54 -15.49
C TYR A 150 5.97 -9.49 -16.44
N ALA A 151 4.64 -9.43 -16.58
CA ALA A 151 3.98 -8.40 -17.38
C ALA A 151 4.26 -7.00 -16.85
N LYS A 152 4.20 -6.80 -15.52
CA LYS A 152 4.51 -5.51 -14.88
C LYS A 152 5.97 -5.07 -15.08
N VAL A 153 6.91 -5.99 -14.91
CA VAL A 153 8.33 -5.72 -15.20
C VAL A 153 8.54 -5.38 -16.68
N GLY A 154 7.91 -6.12 -17.59
CA GLY A 154 7.97 -5.85 -19.03
C GLY A 154 7.37 -4.50 -19.42
N GLU A 155 6.24 -4.12 -18.81
CA GLU A 155 5.59 -2.82 -18.99
C GLU A 155 6.54 -1.67 -18.64
N ILE A 156 7.21 -1.76 -17.48
CA ILE A 156 8.17 -0.74 -17.03
C ILE A 156 9.36 -0.66 -17.99
N HIS A 157 9.94 -1.79 -18.40
CA HIS A 157 11.06 -1.77 -19.35
C HIS A 157 10.67 -1.19 -20.71
N SER A 158 9.46 -1.45 -21.19
CA SER A 158 8.93 -0.83 -22.42
C SER A 158 8.81 0.69 -22.28
N LYS A 159 8.30 1.18 -21.15
CA LYS A 159 8.23 2.61 -20.84
C LYS A 159 9.63 3.24 -20.75
N CYS A 160 10.57 2.63 -20.05
CA CYS A 160 11.95 3.15 -19.95
C CYS A 160 12.68 3.14 -21.30
N GLY A 161 12.53 2.08 -22.10
CA GLY A 161 13.10 1.99 -23.44
C GLY A 161 12.52 3.02 -24.41
N SER A 162 11.21 3.24 -24.37
CA SER A 162 10.53 4.24 -25.19
C SER A 162 10.83 5.69 -24.78
N VAL A 163 10.98 5.98 -23.47
CA VAL A 163 11.43 7.28 -22.97
C VAL A 163 12.86 7.57 -23.45
N SER A 164 13.75 6.58 -23.38
CA SER A 164 15.13 6.71 -23.86
C SER A 164 15.18 7.02 -25.35
N TYR A 165 14.38 6.31 -26.15
CA TYR A 165 14.24 6.55 -27.59
C TYR A 165 13.60 7.91 -27.93
N GLY A 166 12.60 8.34 -27.16
CA GLY A 166 11.93 9.63 -27.31
C GLY A 166 12.84 10.83 -27.01
N LEU A 167 13.74 10.71 -26.02
CA LEU A 167 14.75 11.73 -25.72
C LEU A 167 15.82 11.81 -26.81
N LEU A 168 16.32 10.66 -27.29
CA LEU A 168 17.32 10.60 -28.37
C LEU A 168 16.79 11.20 -29.69
N SER A 169 15.53 10.92 -30.04
CA SER A 169 14.92 11.47 -31.25
C SER A 169 14.63 12.97 -31.17
N LYS A 170 14.27 13.49 -29.98
CA LYS A 170 14.13 14.93 -29.74
C LYS A 170 15.47 15.67 -29.75
N SER A 171 16.53 15.09 -29.17
CA SER A 171 17.86 15.68 -29.21
C SER A 171 18.43 15.72 -30.62
N ALA A 172 18.20 14.69 -31.44
CA ALA A 172 18.61 14.67 -32.84
C ALA A 172 17.93 15.79 -33.66
N LYS A 173 16.62 15.99 -33.50
CA LYS A 173 15.88 17.08 -34.17
C LYS A 173 16.32 18.48 -33.74
N HIS A 174 16.70 18.67 -32.47
CA HIS A 174 17.23 19.95 -32.00
C HIS A 174 18.61 20.28 -32.57
N GLN A 175 19.45 19.28 -32.85
CA GLN A 175 20.75 19.48 -33.48
C GLN A 175 20.63 19.81 -34.97
N GLU A 176 19.70 19.19 -35.69
CA GLU A 176 19.44 19.51 -37.11
C GLU A 176 18.91 20.95 -37.30
N ASN A 177 18.06 21.44 -36.40
CA ASN A 177 17.52 22.81 -36.46
C ASN A 177 18.53 23.90 -36.04
N ASN A 178 19.66 23.55 -35.44
CA ASN A 178 20.73 24.50 -35.06
C ASN A 178 21.87 24.56 -36.10
N LEU A 179 21.79 23.75 -37.16
CA LEU A 179 22.79 23.65 -38.23
C LEU A 179 22.25 24.15 -39.58
N ALA A 180 21.03 24.70 -39.61
CA ALA A 180 20.40 25.36 -40.76
C ALA A 180 20.28 26.86 -40.49
#